data_AF-A0A258AWI3-F1
#
_entry.id   AF-A0A258AWI3-F1
#
_cell.length_a   1.000
_cell.length_b   1.000
_cell.length_c   1.000
_cell.angle_alpha   90.00
_cell.angle_beta   90.00
_cell.angle_gamma   90.00
#
_symmetry.space_group_name_H-M   'P 1'
#
loop_
_entity.id
_entity.type
_entity.pdbx_description
1 polymer ?
#
loop_
_entity_poly.entity_id
_entity_poly.type
_entity_poly.pdbx_seq_one_letter_code
_entity_poly.pdbx_strand_id
1 'polypeptide(L)'
;MNLDLPLSMRSGATLEVFAALEAKGGAGCVRFVGGSVRNLIMGRPVSDFDLSTQLTPDETEGALDSAGIHHIPTGKAFGTITAAVGGETYEITSLRRDVETDGRRAVVSFTTDWAEDAQR
;
A
#
# COMPACT_ATOMS: atom_id res chain seq x y z
N MET A 1 12.85 -12.65 -13.86
CA MET A 1 13.87 -12.39 -12.81
C MET A 1 13.16 -12.53 -11.49
N ASN A 2 13.61 -13.43 -10.62
CA ASN A 2 13.10 -13.52 -9.24
C ASN A 2 13.99 -12.62 -8.38
N LEU A 3 13.38 -11.69 -7.65
CA LEU A 3 14.08 -10.85 -6.68
C LEU A 3 14.06 -11.56 -5.33
N ASP A 4 15.23 -11.72 -4.71
CA ASP A 4 15.30 -12.21 -3.34
C ASP A 4 14.87 -11.09 -2.39
N LEU A 5 13.72 -11.28 -1.74
CA LEU A 5 13.20 -10.30 -0.78
C LEU A 5 14.03 -10.35 0.52
N PRO A 6 14.51 -9.20 1.02
CA PRO A 6 15.15 -9.14 2.33
C PRO A 6 14.15 -9.56 3.42
N LEU A 7 14.65 -10.05 4.55
CA LEU A 7 13.80 -10.49 5.67
C LEU A 7 12.78 -9.43 6.11
N SER A 8 13.15 -8.15 6.03
CA SER A 8 12.27 -7.02 6.35
C SER A 8 10.99 -7.01 5.50
N MET A 9 11.07 -7.35 4.21
CA MET A 9 9.95 -7.39 3.26
C MET A 9 9.19 -8.73 3.23
N ARG A 10 9.56 -9.68 4.08
CA ARG A 10 8.87 -10.98 4.25
C ARG A 10 8.72 -11.36 5.72
N SER A 11 8.71 -10.34 6.59
CA SER A 11 8.53 -10.51 8.02
C SER A 11 7.13 -11.01 8.35
N GLY A 12 6.93 -11.52 9.57
CA GLY A 12 5.59 -11.90 10.04
C GLY A 12 4.59 -10.75 9.94
N ALA A 13 5.00 -9.54 10.32
CA ALA A 13 4.19 -8.33 10.21
C ALA A 13 3.78 -8.02 8.76
N THR A 14 4.71 -8.18 7.81
CA THR A 14 4.39 -8.00 6.38
C THR A 14 3.36 -9.01 5.89
N LEU A 15 3.55 -10.28 6.24
CA LEU A 15 2.61 -11.34 5.84
C LEU A 15 1.23 -11.13 6.45
N GLU A 16 1.16 -10.61 7.68
CA GLU A 16 -0.09 -10.29 8.37
C GLU A 16 -0.86 -9.16 7.66
N VAL A 17 -0.16 -8.08 7.27
CA VAL A 17 -0.77 -6.98 6.50
C VAL A 17 -1.25 -7.46 5.12
N PHE A 18 -0.42 -8.24 4.41
CA PHE A 18 -0.81 -8.81 3.12
C PHE A 18 -2.04 -9.72 3.26
N ALA A 19 -2.03 -10.62 4.26
CA ALA A 19 -3.15 -11.52 4.50
C ALA A 19 -4.45 -10.77 4.85
N ALA A 20 -4.37 -9.69 5.63
CA ALA A 20 -5.52 -8.86 5.96
C ALA A 20 -6.15 -8.24 4.70
N LEU A 21 -5.33 -7.66 3.82
CA LEU A 21 -5.79 -7.03 2.59
C LEU A 21 -6.30 -8.07 1.58
N GLU A 22 -5.59 -9.19 1.39
CA GLU A 22 -5.98 -10.24 0.46
C GLU A 22 -7.24 -11.00 0.91
N ALA A 23 -7.50 -11.10 2.23
CA ALA A 23 -8.75 -11.66 2.74
C ALA A 23 -9.98 -10.86 2.27
N LYS A 24 -9.81 -9.56 2.00
CA LYS A 24 -10.85 -8.67 1.49
C LYS A 24 -10.83 -8.52 -0.04
N GLY A 25 -9.65 -8.29 -0.62
CA GLY A 25 -9.46 -7.94 -2.03
C GLY A 25 -9.08 -9.10 -2.95
N GLY A 26 -8.82 -10.28 -2.40
CA GLY A 26 -8.32 -11.44 -3.14
C GLY A 26 -6.81 -11.41 -3.36
N ALA A 27 -6.27 -12.54 -3.83
CA ALA A 27 -4.84 -12.71 -4.04
C ALA A 27 -4.28 -11.68 -5.04
N GLY A 28 -3.18 -11.02 -4.67
CA GLY A 28 -2.50 -10.04 -5.53
C GLY A 28 -3.15 -8.66 -5.58
N CYS A 29 -4.12 -8.38 -4.71
CA CYS A 29 -4.75 -7.06 -4.61
C CYS A 29 -3.83 -6.01 -3.99
N VAL A 30 -2.73 -6.42 -3.34
CA VAL A 30 -1.73 -5.56 -2.71
C VAL A 30 -0.32 -5.86 -3.25
N ARG A 31 0.49 -4.82 -3.43
CA ARG A 31 1.89 -4.93 -3.89
C ARG A 31 2.78 -3.90 -3.21
N PHE A 32 4.04 -4.25 -3.03
CA PHE A 32 5.10 -3.27 -2.83
C PHE A 32 5.24 -2.39 -4.07
N VAL A 33 5.37 -1.08 -3.88
CA VAL A 33 5.52 -0.10 -4.96
C VAL A 33 6.60 0.94 -4.62
N GLY A 34 6.86 1.85 -5.55
CA GLY A 34 7.59 3.09 -5.27
C GLY A 34 9.01 2.89 -4.76
N GLY A 35 9.34 3.60 -3.67
CA GLY A 35 10.69 3.65 -3.11
C GLY A 35 11.18 2.29 -2.63
N SER A 36 10.29 1.47 -2.08
CA SER A 36 10.60 0.13 -1.59
C SER A 36 11.13 -0.79 -2.71
N VAL A 37 10.44 -0.82 -3.85
CA VAL A 37 10.82 -1.62 -5.03
C VAL A 37 12.11 -1.09 -5.66
N ARG A 38 12.23 0.24 -5.81
CA ARG A 38 13.45 0.87 -6.34
C ARG A 38 14.66 0.50 -5.48
N ASN A 39 14.56 0.68 -4.16
CA ASN A 39 15.68 0.43 -3.26
C ASN A 39 16.08 -1.05 -3.26
N LEU A 40 15.10 -1.97 -3.29
CA LEU A 40 15.34 -3.41 -3.45
C LEU A 40 16.16 -3.72 -4.70
N ILE A 41 15.76 -3.19 -5.86
CA ILE A 41 16.46 -3.42 -7.15
C ILE A 41 17.88 -2.82 -7.11
N MET A 42 18.07 -1.71 -6.42
CA MET A 42 19.38 -1.06 -6.26
C MET A 42 20.26 -1.69 -5.17
N GLY A 43 19.80 -2.74 -4.47
CA GLY A 43 20.52 -3.32 -3.33
C GLY A 43 20.69 -2.35 -2.16
N ARG A 44 19.79 -1.37 -2.01
CA ARG A 44 19.79 -0.40 -0.91
C ARG A 44 18.84 -0.86 0.20
N PRO A 45 19.06 -0.42 1.46
CA PRO A 45 18.12 -0.67 2.54
C PRO A 45 16.70 -0.18 2.19
N VAL A 46 15.71 -0.99 2.55
CA VAL A 46 14.29 -0.65 2.49
C VAL A 46 13.85 -0.34 3.92
N SER A 47 13.59 0.93 4.22
CA SER A 47 13.08 1.41 5.51
C SER A 47 11.60 1.78 5.47
N ASP A 48 11.08 2.05 4.27
CA ASP A 48 9.73 2.57 4.07
C ASP A 48 8.95 1.51 3.27
N PHE A 49 7.88 0.96 3.87
CA PHE A 49 7.05 -0.05 3.24
C PHE A 49 5.85 0.59 2.52
N ASP A 50 6.12 1.11 1.33
CA ASP A 50 5.11 1.61 0.41
C ASP A 50 4.32 0.44 -0.20
N LEU A 51 3.04 0.35 0.14
CA LEU A 51 2.10 -0.59 -0.42
C LEU A 51 1.05 0.14 -1.26
N SER A 52 0.70 -0.44 -2.39
CA SER A 52 -0.51 -0.06 -3.12
C SER A 52 -1.51 -1.20 -3.11
N THR A 53 -2.80 -0.86 -3.06
CA THR A 53 -3.90 -1.83 -3.02
C THR A 53 -5.04 -1.46 -3.97
N GLN A 54 -5.71 -2.46 -4.53
CA GLN A 54 -6.95 -2.29 -5.32
C GLN A 54 -8.17 -1.98 -4.45
N LEU A 55 -8.05 -2.11 -3.13
CA LEU A 55 -9.10 -1.71 -2.19
C LEU A 55 -9.21 -0.19 -2.14
N THR A 56 -10.43 0.31 -1.94
CA THR A 56 -10.65 1.72 -1.56
C THR A 56 -10.13 1.98 -0.12
N PRO A 57 -10.01 3.24 0.32
CA PRO A 57 -9.53 3.52 1.67
C PRO A 57 -10.44 2.96 2.76
N ASP A 58 -11.76 3.06 2.58
CA ASP A 58 -12.74 2.50 3.52
C ASP A 58 -12.66 0.97 3.59
N GLU A 59 -12.46 0.31 2.44
CA GLU A 59 -12.25 -1.14 2.41
C GLU A 59 -10.93 -1.56 3.04
N THR A 60 -9.90 -0.72 2.90
CA THR A 60 -8.59 -0.94 3.53
C THR A 60 -8.70 -0.86 5.05
N GLU A 61 -9.33 0.18 5.60
CA GLU A 61 -9.60 0.29 7.05
C GLU A 61 -10.40 -0.92 7.54
N GLY A 62 -11.49 -1.27 6.84
CA GLY A 62 -12.32 -2.43 7.21
C GLY A 62 -11.56 -3.76 7.17
N ALA A 63 -10.62 -3.95 6.24
CA ALA A 63 -9.76 -5.12 6.18
C ALA A 63 -8.79 -5.19 7.37
N LEU A 64 -8.18 -4.05 7.72
CA LEU A 64 -7.26 -3.94 8.85
C LEU A 64 -8.01 -4.14 10.18
N ASP A 65 -9.18 -3.54 10.34
CA ASP A 65 -10.06 -3.74 11.51
C ASP A 65 -10.45 -5.21 11.69
N SER A 66 -10.84 -5.87 10.59
CA SER A 66 -11.22 -7.28 10.61
C SER A 66 -10.07 -8.21 11.03
N ALA A 67 -8.82 -7.77 10.81
CA ALA A 67 -7.62 -8.47 11.23
C ALA A 67 -7.12 -8.03 12.62
N GLY A 68 -7.75 -7.04 13.26
CA GLY A 68 -7.30 -6.48 14.55
C GLY A 68 -6.01 -5.65 14.44
N ILE A 69 -5.70 -5.13 13.25
CA ILE A 69 -4.50 -4.34 12.97
C ILE A 69 -4.78 -2.87 13.27
N HIS A 70 -3.95 -2.27 14.12
CA HIS A 70 -4.01 -0.83 14.39
C HIS A 70 -3.65 -0.03 13.13
N HIS A 71 -4.44 1.00 12.83
CA HIS A 71 -4.23 1.83 11.65
C HIS A 71 -4.62 3.29 11.88
N ILE A 72 -4.10 4.18 11.04
CA ILE A 72 -4.29 5.64 11.10
C ILE A 72 -4.61 6.16 9.68
N PRO A 73 -5.66 6.99 9.50
CA PRO A 73 -6.03 7.56 8.20
C PRO A 73 -5.13 8.75 7.82
N THR A 74 -3.83 8.52 7.68
CA THR A 74 -2.78 9.54 7.46
C THR A 74 -3.00 10.40 6.22
N GLY A 75 -3.60 9.85 5.16
CA GLY A 75 -3.88 10.55 3.92
C GLY A 75 -5.16 10.07 3.24
N LYS A 76 -6.18 9.70 4.02
CA LYS A 76 -7.38 9.01 3.51
C LYS A 76 -8.08 9.72 2.35
N ALA A 77 -8.15 11.05 2.38
CA ALA A 77 -8.72 11.86 1.30
C ALA A 77 -8.01 11.65 -0.05
N PHE A 78 -6.76 11.22 -0.03
CA PHE A 78 -5.96 10.92 -1.22
C PHE A 78 -5.73 9.41 -1.41
N GLY A 79 -6.25 8.57 -0.52
CA GLY A 79 -6.17 7.13 -0.66
C GLY A 79 -5.30 6.39 0.36
N THR A 80 -4.61 7.10 1.27
CA THR A 80 -3.56 6.49 2.10
C THR A 80 -4.04 6.22 3.52
N ILE A 81 -3.86 4.97 3.96
CA ILE A 81 -4.05 4.47 5.32
C ILE A 81 -2.71 3.90 5.80
N THR A 82 -2.27 4.22 7.01
CA THR A 82 -1.05 3.66 7.59
C THR A 82 -1.41 2.55 8.58
N ALA A 83 -0.93 1.33 8.36
CA ALA A 83 -1.03 0.23 9.31
C ALA A 83 0.23 0.15 10.19
N ALA A 84 0.07 -0.23 11.46
CA ALA A 84 1.18 -0.43 12.39
C ALA A 84 1.13 -1.85 12.97
N VAL A 85 2.12 -2.68 12.63
CA VAL A 85 2.19 -4.10 13.02
C VAL A 85 3.63 -4.47 13.35
N GLY A 86 3.86 -5.14 14.49
CA GLY A 86 5.18 -5.67 14.83
C GLY A 86 6.28 -4.61 15.04
N GLY A 87 5.91 -3.36 15.34
CA GLY A 87 6.84 -2.23 15.45
C GLY A 87 7.20 -1.55 14.13
N GLU A 88 6.65 -2.04 13.01
CA GLU A 88 6.82 -1.50 11.67
C GLU A 88 5.56 -0.76 11.21
N THR A 89 5.72 0.18 10.28
CA THR A 89 4.61 0.90 9.65
C THR A 89 4.54 0.64 8.15
N TYR A 90 3.32 0.50 7.64
CA TYR A 90 3.03 0.26 6.24
C TYR A 90 2.13 1.36 5.70
N GLU A 91 2.59 2.11 4.70
CA GLU A 91 1.77 3.11 4.03
C GLU A 91 1.02 2.44 2.88
N ILE A 92 -0.28 2.22 3.07
CA ILE A 92 -1.15 1.51 2.12
C ILE A 92 -1.97 2.54 1.37
N THR A 93 -1.73 2.66 0.06
CA THR A 93 -2.41 3.63 -0.80
C THR A 93 -3.28 2.93 -1.83
N SER A 94 -4.57 3.26 -1.86
CA SER A 94 -5.47 2.83 -2.93
C SER A 94 -4.95 3.29 -4.29
N LEU A 95 -4.98 2.40 -5.29
CA LEU A 95 -4.67 2.75 -6.67
C LEU A 95 -5.57 3.91 -7.10
N ARG A 96 -4.97 4.92 -7.75
CA ARG A 96 -5.68 6.14 -8.12
C ARG A 96 -5.16 6.74 -9.42
N ARG A 97 -6.00 7.55 -10.04
CA ARG A 97 -5.63 8.50 -11.10
C ARG A 97 -5.86 9.92 -10.62
N ASP A 98 -5.07 10.85 -11.14
CA ASP A 98 -5.29 12.27 -10.94
C ASP A 98 -6.37 12.75 -11.92
N VAL A 99 -7.41 13.44 -11.42
CA VAL A 99 -8.56 13.89 -12.23
C VAL A 99 -8.42 15.36 -12.62
N GLU A 100 -8.20 16.23 -11.63
CA GLU A 100 -7.92 17.65 -11.83
C GLU A 100 -6.97 18.13 -10.75
N THR A 101 -6.05 19.02 -11.14
CA THR A 101 -5.15 19.72 -10.22
C THR A 101 -5.28 21.22 -10.47
N ASP A 102 -5.88 21.97 -9.55
CA ASP A 102 -5.92 23.44 -9.63
C ASP A 102 -4.66 24.10 -9.03
N GLY A 103 -3.59 23.31 -8.86
CA GLY A 103 -2.34 23.70 -8.22
C GLY A 103 -2.37 23.72 -6.69
N ARG A 104 -3.54 23.63 -6.05
CA ARG A 104 -3.69 23.59 -4.57
C ARG A 104 -4.45 22.37 -4.06
N ARG A 105 -5.27 21.73 -4.89
CA ARG A 105 -6.00 20.49 -4.56
C ARG A 105 -5.85 19.49 -5.68
N ALA A 106 -5.38 18.29 -5.35
CA ALA A 106 -5.47 17.14 -6.23
C ALA A 106 -6.82 16.45 -5.99
N VAL A 107 -7.65 16.35 -7.01
CA VAL A 107 -8.82 15.47 -6.99
C VAL A 107 -8.38 14.12 -7.54
N VAL A 108 -8.46 13.08 -6.72
CA VAL A 108 -8.11 11.72 -7.12
C VAL A 108 -9.38 10.89 -7.37
N SER A 109 -9.30 9.94 -8.29
CA SER A 109 -10.31 8.91 -8.45
C SER A 109 -9.65 7.54 -8.32
N PHE A 110 -10.23 6.68 -7.49
CA PHE A 110 -9.71 5.34 -7.28
C PHE A 110 -9.93 4.46 -8.52
N THR A 111 -8.96 3.60 -8.79
CA THR A 111 -8.96 2.64 -9.88
C THR A 111 -8.56 1.26 -9.35
N THR A 112 -8.69 0.24 -10.17
CA THR A 112 -8.11 -1.08 -9.89
C THR A 112 -7.02 -1.44 -10.91
N ASP A 113 -6.74 -0.55 -11.86
CA ASP A 113 -5.71 -0.73 -12.88
C ASP A 113 -4.34 -0.27 -12.36
N TRP A 114 -3.42 -1.23 -12.24
CA TRP A 114 -2.04 -1.00 -11.82
C TRP A 114 -1.26 -0.14 -12.81
N ALA A 115 -1.53 -0.26 -14.12
CA ALA A 115 -0.84 0.50 -15.14
C ALA A 115 -1.27 1.97 -15.13
N GLU A 116 -2.53 2.24 -14.79
CA GLU A 116 -3.05 3.60 -14.64
C GLU A 116 -2.44 4.30 -13.42
N ASP A 117 -2.39 3.63 -12.26
CA ASP A 117 -1.76 4.19 -11.06
C ASP A 117 -0.25 4.40 -11.23
N ALA A 118 0.43 3.56 -12.00
CA ALA A 118 1.87 3.68 -12.23
C ALA A 118 2.27 4.82 -13.20
N GLN A 119 1.32 5.36 -13.99
CA GLN A 119 1.58 6.40 -15.00
C GLN A 119 1.49 7.83 -14.45
N ARG A 120 0.97 8.03 -13.25
CA ARG A 120 0.77 9.36 -12.64
C ARG A 120 2.05 9.94 -12.04
#